data_AF-A0AAW1PMS0-F1
#
_entry.id   AF-A0AAW1PMS0-F1
#
_cell.length_a   1.000
_cell.length_b   1.000
_cell.length_c   1.000
_cell.angle_alpha   90.00
_cell.angle_beta   90.00
_cell.angle_gamma   90.00
#
_symmetry.space_group_name_H-M   'P 1'
#
loop_
_entity.id
_entity.type
_entity.pdbx_description
1 polymer ?
#
loop_
_entity_poly.entity_id
_entity_poly.type
_entity_poly.pdbx_seq_one_letter_code
_entity_poly.pdbx_strand_id
1 'polypeptide(L)'
;MCRKCNTQKAEVLAQQRAPLCRDCLCKHVEGRARSAVRLKKLIDPGDKVLFALSGGHSSAAMLHVLQAMRSSTRERAERGLLTFDVLAVYICEGSVHGIPDDTCTAVTQQIAQSTHQAGVEFASARLEQIFDGDAESGSLANGHQSRAEASADVPVSAQQKLQSLVQAVTDATGRESLASSLRDRLLRLLAQKHGCNRIAVGDNATRLAVKTISLAIQGTGFALPASLHHLDSRRVLKISLP
;
A
#
# COMPACT_ATOMS: atom_id res chain seq x y z
N MET A 1 -0.75 -24.13 29.08
CA MET A 1 -2.10 -23.80 28.53
C MET A 1 -2.14 -22.35 28.06
N CYS A 2 -3.09 -22.00 27.19
CA CYS A 2 -3.29 -20.60 26.76
C CYS A 2 -3.75 -19.74 27.95
N ARG A 3 -3.04 -18.63 28.19
CA ARG A 3 -3.31 -17.71 29.31
C ARG A 3 -4.64 -16.98 29.21
N LYS A 4 -5.18 -16.78 28.01
CA LYS A 4 -6.39 -15.97 27.77
C LYS A 4 -7.69 -16.79 27.83
N CYS A 5 -7.72 -17.97 27.21
CA CYS A 5 -8.92 -18.82 27.17
C CYS A 5 -8.88 -19.98 28.16
N ASN A 6 -7.72 -20.30 28.75
CA ASN A 6 -7.50 -21.40 29.69
C ASN A 6 -8.05 -22.77 29.26
N THR A 7 -8.25 -23.00 27.96
CA THR A 7 -8.87 -24.20 27.39
C THR A 7 -7.95 -24.89 26.40
N GLN A 8 -7.42 -24.14 25.43
CA GLN A 8 -6.55 -24.68 24.38
C GLN A 8 -5.07 -24.70 24.80
N LYS A 9 -4.28 -25.56 24.15
CA LYS A 9 -2.81 -25.59 24.27
C LYS A 9 -2.24 -24.27 23.73
N ALA A 10 -1.24 -23.73 24.40
CA ALA A 10 -0.53 -22.55 23.90
C ALA A 10 0.47 -22.99 22.82
N GLU A 11 0.48 -22.27 21.71
CA GLU A 11 1.38 -22.52 20.56
C GLU A 11 2.45 -21.44 20.45
N VAL A 12 2.15 -20.22 20.90
CA VAL A 12 3.01 -19.05 20.73
C VAL A 12 3.17 -18.30 22.05
N LEU A 13 4.37 -17.78 22.30
CA LEU A 13 4.64 -16.84 23.40
C LEU A 13 4.55 -15.40 22.87
N ALA A 14 3.42 -14.74 23.11
CA ALA A 14 3.26 -13.33 22.79
C ALA A 14 3.93 -12.43 23.84
N GLN A 15 4.57 -11.35 23.39
CA GLN A 15 5.21 -10.32 24.25
C GLN A 15 6.14 -10.90 25.32
N GLN A 16 6.84 -11.99 25.00
CA GLN A 16 7.82 -12.66 25.88
C GLN A 16 7.27 -13.24 27.20
N ARG A 17 5.96 -13.09 27.52
CA ARG A 17 5.38 -13.51 28.82
C ARG A 17 3.92 -13.99 28.78
N ALA A 18 3.30 -14.08 27.61
CA ALA A 18 1.90 -14.52 27.47
C ALA A 18 1.80 -15.72 26.50
N PRO A 19 1.73 -16.96 27.00
CA PRO A 19 1.45 -18.11 26.15
C PRO A 19 0.01 -18.05 25.64
N LEU A 20 -0.17 -18.01 24.32
CA LEU A 20 -1.47 -17.91 23.64
C LEU A 20 -1.67 -19.09 22.69
N CYS A 21 -2.92 -19.53 22.54
CA CYS A 21 -3.34 -20.36 21.41
C CYS A 21 -3.54 -19.50 20.16
N ARG A 22 -3.65 -20.15 18.99
CA ARG A 22 -3.87 -19.48 17.70
C ARG A 22 -5.05 -18.51 17.71
N ASP A 23 -6.21 -18.95 18.19
CA ASP A 23 -7.43 -18.11 18.20
C ASP A 23 -7.29 -16.89 19.10
N CYS A 24 -6.66 -17.05 20.26
CA CYS A 24 -6.44 -15.93 21.19
C CYS A 24 -5.41 -14.93 20.66
N LEU A 25 -4.42 -15.41 19.90
CA LEU A 25 -3.44 -14.57 19.23
C LEU A 25 -4.10 -13.75 18.11
N CYS A 26 -4.90 -14.38 17.24
CA CYS A 26 -5.65 -13.68 16.18
C CYS A 26 -6.53 -12.56 16.77
N LYS A 27 -7.35 -12.88 17.76
CA LYS A 27 -8.19 -11.88 18.47
C LYS A 27 -7.37 -10.78 19.15
N HIS A 28 -6.16 -11.09 19.62
CA HIS A 28 -5.27 -10.11 20.23
C HIS A 28 -4.71 -9.13 19.19
N VAL A 29 -4.25 -9.64 18.04
CA VAL A 29 -3.75 -8.83 16.92
C VAL A 29 -4.86 -7.95 16.34
N GLU A 30 -6.02 -8.53 16.05
CA GLU A 30 -7.20 -7.78 15.58
C GLU A 30 -7.61 -6.70 16.58
N GLY A 31 -7.65 -7.03 17.88
CA GLY A 31 -7.98 -6.08 18.93
C GLY A 31 -7.00 -4.90 19.01
N ARG A 32 -5.69 -5.16 18.88
CA ARG A 32 -4.65 -4.13 18.86
C ARG A 32 -4.78 -3.24 17.63
N ALA A 33 -4.97 -3.84 16.46
CA ALA A 33 -5.15 -3.12 15.21
C ALA A 33 -6.41 -2.24 15.23
N ARG A 34 -7.56 -2.79 15.67
CA ARG A 34 -8.81 -2.05 15.85
C ARG A 34 -8.66 -0.89 16.82
N SER A 35 -7.94 -1.10 17.92
CA SER A 35 -7.67 -0.03 18.90
C SER A 35 -6.79 1.07 18.30
N ALA A 36 -5.78 0.71 17.51
CA ALA A 36 -4.92 1.67 16.83
C ALA A 36 -5.69 2.52 15.79
N VAL A 37 -6.55 1.91 14.98
CA VAL A 37 -7.42 2.62 14.02
C VAL A 37 -8.31 3.62 14.74
N ARG A 38 -8.97 3.22 15.84
CA ARG A 38 -9.88 4.08 16.59
C ARG A 38 -9.15 5.21 17.31
N LEU A 39 -8.04 4.91 17.98
CA LEU A 39 -7.27 5.89 18.75
C LEU A 39 -6.69 6.99 17.85
N LYS A 40 -6.20 6.60 16.66
CA LYS A 40 -5.57 7.52 15.70
C LYS A 40 -6.54 8.04 14.63
N LYS A 41 -7.84 7.69 14.71
CA LYS A 41 -8.89 8.03 13.71
C LYS A 41 -8.46 7.75 12.26
N LEU A 42 -7.88 6.56 12.05
CA LEU A 42 -7.28 6.19 10.77
C LEU A 42 -8.32 5.82 9.71
N ILE A 43 -9.50 5.36 10.12
CA ILE A 43 -10.62 5.02 9.24
C ILE A 43 -11.89 5.48 9.93
N ASP A 44 -12.69 6.27 9.23
CA ASP A 44 -14.00 6.73 9.67
C ASP A 44 -15.13 5.99 8.93
N PRO A 45 -16.33 5.92 9.51
CA PRO A 45 -17.51 5.37 8.83
C PRO A 45 -17.79 6.13 7.52
N GLY A 46 -17.95 5.40 6.42
CA GLY A 46 -18.18 5.93 5.07
C GLY A 46 -16.90 6.07 4.24
N ASP A 47 -15.72 5.83 4.82
CA ASP A 47 -14.46 5.90 4.08
C ASP A 47 -14.40 4.84 2.96
N LYS A 48 -13.74 5.22 1.87
CA LYS A 48 -13.32 4.30 0.80
C LYS A 48 -11.81 4.15 0.85
N VAL A 49 -11.36 3.00 1.33
CA VAL A 49 -9.96 2.69 1.60
C VAL A 49 -9.36 1.95 0.40
N LEU A 50 -8.36 2.54 -0.25
CA LEU A 50 -7.52 1.83 -1.20
C LEU A 50 -6.47 1.02 -0.44
N PHE A 51 -6.43 -0.29 -0.59
CA PHE A 51 -5.48 -1.14 0.11
C PHE A 51 -4.40 -1.67 -0.83
N ALA A 52 -3.13 -1.31 -0.58
CA ALA A 52 -2.00 -1.78 -1.39
C ALA A 52 -1.62 -3.22 -1.02
N LEU A 53 -1.86 -4.15 -1.94
CA LEU A 53 -1.44 -5.54 -1.87
C LEU A 53 -0.08 -5.72 -2.53
N SER A 54 0.81 -6.44 -1.86
CA SER A 54 2.09 -6.88 -2.44
C SER A 54 2.15 -8.38 -2.70
N GLY A 55 1.16 -9.15 -2.22
CA GLY A 55 1.20 -10.61 -2.20
C GLY A 55 1.98 -11.20 -1.02
N GLY A 56 2.62 -10.38 -0.19
CA GLY A 56 3.34 -10.82 1.01
C GLY A 56 2.45 -11.01 2.24
N HIS A 57 2.94 -11.78 3.20
CA HIS A 57 2.28 -12.12 4.48
C HIS A 57 1.76 -10.90 5.24
N SER A 58 2.53 -9.81 5.29
CA SER A 58 2.15 -8.58 6.00
C SER A 58 0.93 -7.91 5.37
N SER A 59 0.86 -7.87 4.04
CA SER A 59 -0.29 -7.35 3.31
C SER A 59 -1.51 -8.27 3.44
N ALA A 60 -1.33 -9.59 3.44
CA ALA A 60 -2.41 -10.55 3.65
C ALA A 60 -3.00 -10.45 5.08
N ALA A 61 -2.15 -10.34 6.09
CA ALA A 61 -2.58 -10.14 7.48
C ALA A 61 -3.34 -8.83 7.65
N MET A 62 -2.88 -7.75 7.02
CA MET A 62 -3.56 -6.46 7.02
C MET A 62 -4.92 -6.51 6.32
N LEU A 63 -5.03 -7.23 5.19
CA LEU A 63 -6.31 -7.45 4.52
C LEU A 63 -7.31 -8.17 5.44
N HIS A 64 -6.85 -9.22 6.12
CA HIS A 64 -7.67 -9.96 7.07
C HIS A 64 -8.16 -9.08 8.23
N VAL A 65 -7.29 -8.23 8.77
CA VAL A 65 -7.64 -7.27 9.83
C VAL A 65 -8.67 -6.25 9.32
N LEU A 66 -8.51 -5.71 8.11
CA LEU A 66 -9.49 -4.79 7.52
C LEU A 66 -10.86 -5.45 7.35
N GLN A 67 -10.91 -6.71 6.93
CA GLN A 67 -12.15 -7.49 6.83
C GLN A 67 -12.79 -7.72 8.20
N ALA A 68 -12.00 -8.13 9.20
CA ALA A 68 -12.47 -8.35 10.57
C ALA A 68 -12.94 -7.06 11.28
N MET A 69 -12.66 -5.89 10.70
CA MET A 69 -13.11 -4.58 11.17
C MET A 69 -14.31 -4.03 10.38
N ARG A 70 -14.59 -4.57 9.20
CA ARG A 70 -15.67 -4.13 8.32
C ARG A 70 -17.00 -4.73 8.79
N SER A 71 -18.06 -3.93 8.87
CA SER A 71 -19.41 -4.44 9.08
C SER A 71 -19.96 -5.09 7.81
N SER A 72 -20.67 -6.20 7.99
CA SER A 72 -21.42 -6.89 6.92
C SER A 72 -22.55 -6.01 6.34
N THR A 73 -23.12 -5.13 7.17
CA THR A 73 -24.25 -4.27 6.84
C THR A 73 -23.82 -2.80 6.81
N ARG A 74 -24.26 -2.05 5.78
CA ARG A 74 -23.97 -0.61 5.60
C ARG A 74 -24.85 0.31 6.45
N GLU A 75 -26.07 -0.11 6.79
CA GLU A 75 -27.07 0.72 7.47
C GLU A 75 -26.83 0.84 8.97
N ARG A 76 -26.23 -0.18 9.59
CA ARG A 76 -25.90 -0.16 11.02
C ARG A 76 -24.62 -0.95 11.27
N ALA A 77 -23.57 -0.25 11.69
CA ALA A 77 -22.38 -0.92 12.18
C ALA A 77 -22.72 -1.78 13.40
N GLU A 78 -22.38 -3.07 13.35
CA GLU A 78 -22.41 -3.92 14.54
C GLU A 78 -21.46 -3.33 15.60
N ARG A 79 -21.70 -3.64 16.89
CA ARG A 79 -20.91 -3.06 17.99
C ARG A 79 -19.42 -3.31 17.80
N GLY A 80 -18.68 -2.25 17.50
CA GLY A 80 -17.22 -2.27 17.36
C GLY A 80 -16.69 -2.55 15.94
N LEU A 81 -17.56 -2.70 14.94
CA LEU A 81 -17.20 -2.71 13.53
C LEU A 81 -17.36 -1.30 12.91
N LEU A 82 -16.80 -1.11 11.72
CA LEU A 82 -16.87 0.13 10.95
C LEU A 82 -17.51 -0.15 9.59
N THR A 83 -18.39 0.74 9.14
CA THR A 83 -18.96 0.73 7.79
C THR A 83 -18.00 1.46 6.85
N PHE A 84 -17.15 0.75 6.11
CA PHE A 84 -16.26 1.33 5.11
C PHE A 84 -16.09 0.38 3.93
N ASP A 85 -15.61 0.91 2.82
CA ASP A 85 -15.31 0.14 1.61
C ASP A 85 -13.81 -0.05 1.44
N VAL A 86 -13.44 -1.20 0.88
CA VAL A 86 -12.04 -1.54 0.60
C VAL A 86 -11.92 -1.89 -0.87
N LEU A 87 -11.04 -1.17 -1.56
CA LEU A 87 -10.56 -1.51 -2.90
C LEU A 87 -9.12 -1.98 -2.77
N ALA A 88 -8.88 -3.26 -2.96
CA ALA A 88 -7.54 -3.82 -2.94
C ALA A 88 -6.87 -3.62 -4.30
N VAL A 89 -5.61 -3.16 -4.28
CA VAL A 89 -4.84 -2.83 -5.49
C VAL A 89 -3.50 -3.52 -5.46
N TYR A 90 -3.18 -4.25 -6.54
CA TYR A 90 -1.85 -4.79 -6.78
C TYR A 90 -1.13 -3.99 -7.87
N ILE A 91 0.13 -3.62 -7.64
CA ILE A 91 0.97 -2.96 -8.64
C ILE A 91 2.02 -3.97 -9.11
N CYS A 92 2.00 -4.33 -10.39
CA CYS A 92 3.08 -5.11 -11.00
C CYS A 92 4.26 -4.18 -11.28
N GLU A 93 5.43 -4.59 -10.79
CA GLU A 93 6.72 -3.90 -10.95
C GLU A 93 7.70 -4.71 -11.81
N GLY A 94 7.18 -5.63 -12.64
CA GLY A 94 7.99 -6.54 -13.43
C GLY A 94 8.97 -5.80 -14.34
N SER A 95 8.55 -4.68 -14.92
CA SER A 95 9.38 -3.80 -15.74
C SER A 95 10.62 -3.24 -15.03
N VAL A 96 10.58 -3.06 -13.70
CA VAL A 96 11.71 -2.58 -12.88
C VAL A 96 12.69 -3.71 -12.57
N HIS A 97 12.16 -4.89 -12.31
CA HIS A 97 12.93 -6.06 -11.87
C HIS A 97 13.32 -7.01 -13.01
N GLY A 98 12.97 -6.67 -14.25
CA GLY A 98 13.19 -7.54 -15.42
C GLY A 98 12.38 -8.85 -15.36
N ILE A 99 11.25 -8.85 -14.65
CA ILE A 99 10.37 -10.01 -14.54
C ILE A 99 9.50 -10.04 -15.81
N PRO A 100 9.37 -11.20 -16.48
CA PRO A 100 8.49 -11.34 -17.65
C PRO A 100 7.03 -10.98 -17.34
N ASP A 101 6.36 -10.40 -18.33
CA ASP A 101 4.94 -10.01 -18.26
C ASP A 101 4.03 -11.20 -17.93
N ASP A 102 4.36 -12.40 -18.40
CA ASP A 102 3.61 -13.63 -18.13
C ASP A 102 3.57 -13.95 -16.63
N THR A 103 4.73 -13.85 -15.97
CA THR A 103 4.85 -14.08 -14.52
C THR A 103 4.07 -13.02 -13.74
N CYS A 104 4.18 -11.75 -14.14
CA CYS A 104 3.41 -10.68 -13.49
C CYS A 104 1.89 -10.90 -13.63
N THR A 105 1.45 -11.38 -14.80
CA THR A 105 0.05 -11.69 -15.06
C THR A 105 -0.43 -12.87 -14.21
N ALA A 106 0.37 -13.94 -14.11
CA ALA A 106 0.07 -15.09 -13.25
C ALA A 106 -0.05 -14.69 -11.77
N VAL A 107 0.90 -13.90 -11.26
CA VAL A 107 0.85 -13.39 -9.87
C VAL A 107 -0.37 -12.50 -9.65
N THR A 108 -0.68 -11.61 -10.60
CA THR A 108 -1.87 -10.76 -10.54
C THR A 108 -3.15 -11.59 -10.46
N GLN A 109 -3.25 -12.66 -11.27
CA GLN A 109 -4.39 -13.58 -11.24
C GLN A 109 -4.52 -14.32 -9.91
N GLN A 110 -3.41 -14.81 -9.35
CA GLN A 110 -3.40 -15.47 -8.04
C GLN A 110 -3.87 -14.53 -6.92
N ILE A 111 -3.40 -13.28 -6.93
CA ILE A 111 -3.80 -12.27 -5.94
C ILE A 111 -5.27 -11.88 -6.15
N ALA A 112 -5.72 -11.72 -7.40
CA ALA A 112 -7.12 -11.44 -7.73
C ALA A 112 -8.05 -12.54 -7.20
N GLN A 113 -7.70 -13.81 -7.43
CA GLN A 113 -8.47 -14.96 -6.94
C GLN A 113 -8.55 -14.98 -5.41
N SER A 114 -7.42 -14.78 -4.74
CA SER A 114 -7.35 -14.75 -3.27
C SER A 114 -8.18 -13.59 -2.69
N THR A 115 -8.17 -12.44 -3.35
CA THR A 115 -8.92 -11.25 -2.93
C THR A 115 -10.42 -11.44 -3.15
N HIS A 116 -10.80 -12.05 -4.28
CA HIS A 116 -12.20 -12.35 -4.59
C HIS A 116 -12.79 -13.36 -3.60
N GLN A 117 -12.05 -14.41 -3.25
CA GLN A 117 -12.46 -15.36 -2.20
C GLN A 117 -12.72 -14.67 -0.86
N ALA A 118 -12.03 -13.57 -0.60
CA ALA A 118 -12.16 -12.79 0.61
C ALA A 118 -13.23 -11.68 0.52
N GLY A 119 -13.97 -11.60 -0.60
CA GLY A 119 -15.11 -10.68 -0.79
C GLY A 119 -14.74 -9.21 -0.89
N VAL A 120 -13.54 -8.91 -1.40
CA VAL A 120 -13.03 -7.54 -1.54
C VAL A 120 -12.88 -7.18 -3.01
N GLU A 121 -13.22 -5.94 -3.37
CA GLU A 121 -13.05 -5.41 -4.73
C GLU A 121 -11.55 -5.34 -5.06
N PHE A 122 -11.17 -5.77 -6.27
CA PHE A 122 -9.78 -5.85 -6.70
C PHE A 122 -9.53 -5.08 -7.98
N ALA A 123 -8.40 -4.35 -8.02
CA ALA A 123 -7.86 -3.76 -9.23
C ALA A 123 -6.34 -4.03 -9.33
N SER A 124 -5.83 -4.08 -10.55
CA SER A 124 -4.40 -4.19 -10.83
C SER A 124 -3.92 -3.00 -11.65
N ALA A 125 -2.70 -2.56 -11.38
CA ALA A 125 -2.03 -1.53 -12.15
C ALA A 125 -0.59 -1.97 -12.48
N ARG A 126 0.00 -1.38 -13.51
CA ARG A 126 1.41 -1.56 -13.83
C ARG A 126 2.18 -0.29 -13.49
N LEU A 127 3.42 -0.41 -13.03
CA LEU A 127 4.18 0.75 -12.58
C LEU A 127 4.43 1.76 -13.71
N GLU A 128 4.57 1.30 -14.96
CA GLU A 128 4.74 2.15 -16.13
C GLU A 128 3.57 3.11 -16.38
N GLN A 129 2.37 2.85 -15.84
CA GLN A 129 1.20 3.73 -16.01
C GLN A 129 1.37 5.11 -15.35
N ILE A 130 2.44 5.32 -14.57
CA ILE A 130 2.80 6.63 -14.05
C ILE A 130 3.02 7.63 -15.19
N PHE A 131 3.56 7.18 -16.33
CA PHE A 131 3.87 8.04 -17.47
C PHE A 131 2.67 8.33 -18.37
N ASP A 132 1.56 7.61 -18.21
CA ASP A 132 0.34 7.84 -19.01
C ASP A 132 -0.34 9.18 -18.65
N GLY A 133 -0.13 9.67 -17.42
CA GLY A 133 -0.70 10.94 -16.94
C GLY A 133 0.11 12.19 -17.31
N ASP A 134 1.33 12.04 -17.81
CA ASP A 134 2.17 13.16 -18.25
C ASP A 134 1.72 13.73 -19.61
N ALA A 135 0.92 12.97 -20.37
CA ALA A 135 0.31 13.45 -21.62
C ALA A 135 -0.74 14.55 -21.38
N GLU A 136 -1.45 14.52 -20.25
CA GLU A 136 -2.51 15.49 -19.91
C GLU A 136 -2.00 16.64 -19.01
N SER A 137 -0.84 16.48 -18.37
CA SER A 137 -0.31 17.44 -17.39
C SER A 137 0.66 18.49 -17.98
N GLY A 138 0.92 18.46 -19.29
CA GLY A 138 1.82 19.38 -20.00
C GLY A 138 1.30 20.81 -20.19
N SER A 139 0.10 21.15 -19.74
CA SER A 139 -0.54 22.45 -20.07
C SER A 139 -0.46 23.54 -18.98
N LEU A 140 0.36 23.41 -17.93
CA LEU A 140 0.42 24.42 -16.84
C LEU A 140 1.82 24.95 -16.51
N ALA A 141 2.68 25.12 -17.52
CA ALA A 141 3.85 26.00 -17.40
C ALA A 141 3.85 27.02 -18.55
N ASN A 142 3.38 28.23 -18.23
CA ASN A 142 3.35 29.40 -19.10
C ASN A 142 4.76 29.82 -19.55
N GLY A 143 4.89 30.10 -20.85
CA GLY A 143 5.53 31.31 -21.36
C GLY A 143 7.04 31.35 -21.46
N HIS A 144 7.61 30.76 -22.51
CA HIS A 144 8.57 31.44 -23.39
C HIS A 144 8.53 30.78 -24.77
N GLN A 145 8.15 31.57 -25.77
CA GLN A 145 8.17 31.18 -27.18
C GLN A 145 9.63 30.96 -27.60
N SER A 146 10.01 29.72 -27.90
CA SER A 146 11.05 29.48 -28.90
C SER A 146 10.71 28.25 -29.72
N ARG A 147 10.60 28.52 -31.01
CA ARG A 147 10.33 27.65 -32.13
C ARG A 147 11.54 26.74 -32.37
N ALA A 148 11.39 25.43 -32.18
CA ALA A 148 12.29 24.44 -32.77
C ALA A 148 11.59 23.08 -32.91
N GLU A 149 11.27 22.77 -34.17
CA GLU A 149 11.48 21.47 -34.83
C GLU A 149 10.70 20.26 -34.32
N ALA A 150 9.71 19.90 -35.13
CA ALA A 150 9.12 18.57 -35.18
C ALA A 150 10.19 17.54 -35.55
N SER A 151 10.70 16.80 -34.57
CA SER A 151 11.24 15.46 -34.78
C SER A 151 10.12 14.45 -34.55
N ALA A 152 9.96 13.54 -35.51
CA ALA A 152 9.07 12.40 -35.40
C ALA A 152 9.62 11.42 -34.35
N ASP A 153 9.31 11.67 -33.07
CA ASP A 153 9.62 10.73 -31.99
C ASP A 153 8.64 9.56 -32.08
N VAL A 154 9.19 8.37 -32.36
CA VAL A 154 8.51 7.10 -32.14
C VAL A 154 7.94 7.13 -30.71
N PRO A 155 6.66 6.79 -30.48
CA PRO A 155 6.12 6.80 -29.12
C PRO A 155 6.85 5.74 -28.30
N VAL A 156 7.88 6.18 -27.56
CA VAL A 156 8.62 5.34 -26.62
C VAL A 156 7.61 4.80 -25.63
N SER A 157 7.47 3.48 -25.58
CA SER A 157 6.52 2.80 -24.68
C SER A 157 6.77 3.27 -23.24
N ALA A 158 5.71 3.47 -22.46
CA ALA A 158 5.82 3.84 -21.04
C ALA A 158 6.76 2.89 -20.27
N GLN A 159 6.79 1.62 -20.69
CA GLN A 159 7.70 0.60 -20.17
C GLN A 159 9.18 0.92 -20.46
N GLN A 160 9.50 1.38 -21.67
CA GLN A 160 10.85 1.78 -22.06
C GLN A 160 11.30 3.04 -21.30
N LYS A 161 10.39 4.02 -21.11
CA LYS A 161 10.65 5.22 -20.30
C LYS A 161 10.97 4.87 -18.84
N LEU A 162 10.20 3.94 -18.27
CA LEU A 162 10.45 3.44 -16.91
C LEU A 162 11.82 2.76 -16.82
N GLN A 163 12.14 1.88 -17.78
CA GLN A 163 13.40 1.15 -17.81
C GLN A 163 14.59 2.10 -17.95
N SER A 164 14.52 3.09 -18.84
CA SER A 164 15.59 4.08 -18.99
C SER A 164 15.80 4.89 -17.70
N LEU A 165 14.71 5.28 -17.02
CA LEU A 165 14.79 6.02 -15.76
C LEU A 165 15.46 5.18 -14.65
N VAL A 166 15.08 3.90 -14.53
CA VAL A 166 15.66 2.99 -13.53
C VAL A 166 17.13 2.68 -13.85
N GLN A 167 17.49 2.51 -15.12
CA GLN A 167 18.86 2.23 -15.55
C GLN A 167 19.79 3.44 -15.41
N ALA A 168 19.26 4.67 -15.47
CA ALA A 168 20.02 5.88 -15.22
C ALA A 168 20.54 5.97 -13.77
N VAL A 169 19.92 5.25 -12.83
CA VAL A 169 20.37 5.19 -11.44
C VAL A 169 21.31 4.00 -11.25
N THR A 170 22.59 4.30 -11.04
CA THR A 170 23.66 3.30 -10.96
C THR A 170 23.64 2.51 -9.64
N ASP A 171 23.26 3.13 -8.54
CA ASP A 171 23.22 2.50 -7.23
C ASP A 171 21.95 1.65 -7.01
N ALA A 172 22.11 0.45 -6.47
CA ALA A 172 20.99 -0.47 -6.21
C ALA A 172 19.99 0.09 -5.18
N THR A 173 20.48 0.79 -4.16
CA THR A 173 19.65 1.47 -3.15
C THR A 173 18.88 2.63 -3.78
N GLY A 174 19.53 3.35 -4.69
CA GLY A 174 18.90 4.41 -5.47
C GLY A 174 17.74 3.88 -6.32
N ARG A 175 17.93 2.76 -7.02
CA ARG A 175 16.89 2.10 -7.82
C ARG A 175 15.69 1.65 -6.97
N GLU A 176 15.94 1.04 -5.82
CA GLU A 176 14.87 0.64 -4.90
C GLU A 176 14.11 1.85 -4.33
N SER A 177 14.83 2.91 -3.96
CA SER A 177 14.23 4.15 -3.46
C SER A 177 13.36 4.83 -4.53
N LEU A 178 13.83 4.85 -5.77
CA LEU A 178 13.08 5.36 -6.92
C LEU A 178 11.81 4.54 -7.17
N ALA A 179 11.93 3.21 -7.26
CA ALA A 179 10.79 2.31 -7.45
C ALA A 179 9.74 2.49 -6.33
N SER A 180 10.18 2.60 -5.08
CA SER A 180 9.31 2.86 -3.93
C SER A 180 8.59 4.21 -4.02
N SER A 181 9.30 5.26 -4.46
CA SER A 181 8.73 6.60 -4.63
C SER A 181 7.69 6.64 -5.76
N LEU A 182 7.99 5.97 -6.88
CA LEU A 182 7.09 5.80 -8.01
C LEU A 182 5.84 5.01 -7.61
N ARG A 183 6.00 3.89 -6.90
CA ARG A 183 4.87 3.10 -6.36
C ARG A 183 3.97 3.94 -5.47
N ASP A 184 4.55 4.69 -4.53
CA ASP A 184 3.79 5.58 -3.65
C ASP A 184 3.06 6.68 -4.44
N ARG A 185 3.65 7.18 -5.53
CA ARG A 185 2.99 8.12 -6.44
C ARG A 185 1.82 7.48 -7.19
N LEU A 186 2.01 6.29 -7.75
CA LEU A 186 0.97 5.56 -8.47
C LEU A 186 -0.21 5.21 -7.56
N LEU A 187 0.05 4.74 -6.33
CA LEU A 187 -1.00 4.46 -5.35
C LEU A 187 -1.88 5.69 -5.07
N ARG A 188 -1.29 6.88 -5.01
CA ARG A 188 -2.05 8.14 -4.84
C ARG A 188 -2.90 8.46 -6.06
N LEU A 189 -2.37 8.28 -7.27
CA LEU A 189 -3.12 8.50 -8.51
C LEU A 189 -4.29 7.52 -8.63
N LEU A 190 -4.08 6.25 -8.28
CA LEU A 190 -5.14 5.24 -8.25
C LEU A 190 -6.18 5.56 -7.19
N ALA A 191 -5.77 6.04 -6.02
CA ALA A 191 -6.72 6.44 -4.98
C ALA A 191 -7.63 7.58 -5.48
N GLN A 192 -7.06 8.59 -6.14
CA GLN A 192 -7.84 9.67 -6.74
C GLN A 192 -8.77 9.17 -7.85
N LYS A 193 -8.26 8.34 -8.76
CA LYS A 193 -9.03 7.75 -9.88
C LYS A 193 -10.25 6.95 -9.39
N HIS A 194 -10.10 6.20 -8.30
CA HIS A 194 -11.17 5.38 -7.73
C HIS A 194 -11.99 6.09 -6.64
N GLY A 195 -11.73 7.37 -6.37
CA GLY A 195 -12.43 8.14 -5.33
C GLY A 195 -12.16 7.65 -3.90
N CYS A 196 -11.01 7.02 -3.66
CA CYS A 196 -10.59 6.55 -2.34
C CYS A 196 -9.99 7.71 -1.53
N ASN A 197 -10.49 7.91 -0.32
CA ASN A 197 -10.05 8.99 0.58
C ASN A 197 -8.98 8.53 1.58
N ARG A 198 -8.75 7.22 1.70
CA ARG A 198 -7.69 6.62 2.50
C ARG A 198 -6.87 5.64 1.66
N ILE A 199 -5.58 5.50 1.95
CA ILE A 199 -4.70 4.46 1.40
C ILE A 199 -4.17 3.63 2.55
N ALA A 200 -4.47 2.34 2.63
CA ALA A 200 -3.89 1.43 3.60
C ALA A 200 -2.72 0.64 3.00
N VAL A 201 -1.62 0.50 3.74
CA VAL A 201 -0.44 -0.29 3.37
C VAL A 201 -0.10 -1.26 4.50
N GLY A 202 0.29 -2.48 4.15
CA GLY A 202 0.65 -3.54 5.09
C GLY A 202 2.05 -3.40 5.71
N ASP A 203 2.51 -2.19 6.03
CA ASP A 203 3.81 -1.99 6.70
C ASP A 203 3.70 -2.39 8.18
N ASN A 204 4.57 -3.31 8.62
CA ASN A 204 4.67 -3.73 10.02
C ASN A 204 5.75 -2.95 10.79
N ALA A 205 5.79 -3.09 12.12
CA ALA A 205 6.76 -2.42 12.98
C ALA A 205 8.22 -2.61 12.53
N THR A 206 8.60 -3.80 12.06
CA THR A 206 9.95 -4.07 11.56
C THR A 206 10.23 -3.30 10.28
N ARG A 207 9.30 -3.31 9.31
CA ARG A 207 9.45 -2.56 8.05
C ARG A 207 9.51 -1.06 8.30
N LEU A 208 8.71 -0.55 9.25
CA LEU A 208 8.78 0.86 9.68
C LEU A 208 10.11 1.19 10.35
N ALA A 209 10.65 0.31 11.20
CA ALA A 209 11.96 0.50 11.83
C ALA A 209 13.08 0.54 10.78
N VAL A 210 13.09 -0.42 9.85
CA VAL A 210 14.04 -0.45 8.74
C VAL A 210 13.93 0.84 7.91
N LYS A 211 12.72 1.24 7.51
CA LYS A 211 12.51 2.48 6.74
C LYS A 211 13.01 3.71 7.50
N THR A 212 12.73 3.80 8.80
CA THR A 212 13.18 4.90 9.66
C THR A 212 14.71 4.99 9.69
N ILE A 213 15.39 3.85 9.89
CA ILE A 213 16.86 3.78 9.93
C ILE A 213 17.44 4.16 8.55
N SER A 214 16.88 3.64 7.46
CA SER A 214 17.33 3.97 6.10
C SER A 214 17.21 5.46 5.81
N LEU A 215 16.08 6.08 6.13
CA LEU A 215 15.87 7.51 5.94
C LEU A 215 16.82 8.36 6.80
N ALA A 216 17.08 7.93 8.04
CA ALA A 216 18.03 8.59 8.93
C ALA A 216 19.47 8.53 8.38
N ILE A 217 19.90 7.36 7.88
CA ILE A 217 21.23 7.17 7.26
C ILE A 217 21.38 8.01 5.99
N GLN A 218 20.30 8.16 5.21
CA GLN A 218 20.29 9.00 4.00
C GLN A 218 20.33 10.52 4.31
N GLY A 219 20.36 10.93 5.58
CA GLY A 219 20.36 12.35 5.96
C GLY A 219 19.01 13.03 5.76
N THR A 220 17.93 12.28 5.52
CA THR A 220 16.59 12.83 5.26
C THR A 220 15.82 13.16 6.54
N GLY A 221 16.51 13.59 7.61
CA GLY A 221 15.92 13.84 8.92
C GLY A 221 14.77 14.86 8.90
N PHE A 222 14.86 15.88 8.04
CA PHE A 222 13.79 16.86 7.84
C PHE A 222 12.51 16.24 7.23
N ALA A 223 12.66 15.32 6.27
CA ALA A 223 11.55 14.67 5.58
C ALA A 223 11.03 13.42 6.31
N LEU A 224 11.73 12.96 7.36
CA LEU A 224 11.45 11.74 8.07
C LEU A 224 10.04 11.72 8.69
N PRO A 225 9.56 12.78 9.38
CA PRO A 225 8.18 12.84 9.84
C PRO A 225 7.19 12.71 8.68
N ALA A 226 7.34 13.48 7.60
CA ALA A 226 6.44 13.40 6.45
C ALA A 226 6.44 12.03 5.76
N SER A 227 7.59 11.33 5.75
CA SER A 227 7.77 10.03 5.09
C SER A 227 7.26 8.84 5.91
N LEU A 228 7.08 9.03 7.23
CA LEU A 228 6.58 8.03 8.17
C LEU A 228 5.15 8.32 8.64
N HIS A 229 4.73 9.59 8.66
CA HIS A 229 3.47 10.00 9.25
C HIS A 229 2.27 9.46 8.48
N HIS A 230 1.33 8.90 9.24
CA HIS A 230 0.07 8.36 8.77
C HIS A 230 -1.01 9.43 8.52
N LEU A 231 -0.64 10.70 8.65
CA LEU A 231 -1.54 11.84 8.67
C LEU A 231 -0.87 12.99 7.89
N ASP A 232 -1.16 13.07 6.59
CA ASP A 232 -0.97 14.29 5.82
C ASP A 232 -2.36 14.85 5.51
N SER A 233 -2.78 15.87 6.26
CA SER A 233 -4.10 16.50 6.10
C SER A 233 -4.29 17.24 4.77
N ARG A 234 -3.22 17.38 3.96
CA ARG A 234 -3.28 18.02 2.65
C ARG A 234 -3.58 17.05 1.51
N ARG A 235 -3.57 15.73 1.77
CA ARG A 235 -3.65 14.67 0.73
C ARG A 235 -4.38 13.42 1.24
N VAL A 236 -4.64 12.47 0.34
CA VAL A 236 -5.20 11.14 0.67
C VAL A 236 -4.35 10.48 1.77
N LEU A 237 -4.98 10.13 2.90
CA LEU A 237 -4.28 9.70 4.11
C LEU A 237 -3.70 8.29 3.95
N LYS A 238 -2.38 8.14 4.08
CA LYS A 238 -1.70 6.85 4.07
C LYS A 238 -1.71 6.23 5.47
N ILE A 239 -2.45 5.15 5.65
CA ILE A 239 -2.60 4.36 6.86
C ILE A 239 -1.61 3.19 6.81
N SER A 240 -0.84 3.00 7.87
CA SER A 240 -0.25 1.69 8.16
C SER A 240 -0.51 1.32 9.61
N LEU A 241 -0.74 0.02 9.87
CA LEU A 241 -1.03 -0.48 11.21
C LEU A 241 0.23 -1.10 11.84
N PRO A 242 0.61 -0.69 13.05
CA PRO A 242 1.78 -1.22 13.75
C PRO A 242 1.56 -2.63 14.34
#